data_AF-A0A956S6W4-F1
#
_entry.id   AF-A0A956S6W4-F1
#
_cell.length_a   1.000
_cell.length_b   1.000
_cell.length_c   1.000
_cell.angle_alpha   90.00
_cell.angle_beta   90.00
_cell.angle_gamma   90.00
#
_symmetry.space_group_name_H-M   'P 1'
#
loop_
_entity.id
_entity.type
_entity.pdbx_description
1 polymer ?
#
loop_
_entity_poly.entity_id
_entity_poly.type
_entity_poly.pdbx_seq_one_letter_code
_entity_poly.pdbx_strand_id
1 'polypeptide(L)'
;MINKKVFNKTKSSLIKINIGVVLSFLILFSIFIYTYFKGVTYKSIDNKLNNELESIAIQLTRQSMVYPVTKYPSNMIYIYKRDRVMYYTPQNGYFSDVLPNRYTNKLNDIFTFSENGYTFRELNVEIDEYQIQIIRNIDSEISSLRQLIFVFIIGILISLIITYYLAVYLTKKALIPIETAWNNQAKFI
;
A
#
# COMPACT_ATOMS: atom_id res chain seq x y z
N MET A 1 21.65 9.84 -51.98
CA MET A 1 22.12 10.10 -50.59
C MET A 1 20.96 9.81 -49.64
N ILE A 2 21.13 8.96 -48.61
CA ILE A 2 20.04 8.72 -47.63
C ILE A 2 19.59 10.06 -47.05
N ASN A 3 18.27 10.26 -46.98
CA ASN A 3 17.74 11.42 -46.30
C ASN A 3 18.02 11.30 -44.80
N LYS A 4 19.09 11.95 -44.32
CA LYS A 4 19.50 12.00 -42.91
C LYS A 4 18.33 12.37 -41.98
N LYS A 5 17.35 13.13 -42.48
CA LYS A 5 16.13 13.48 -41.75
C LYS A 5 15.27 12.26 -41.42
N VAL A 6 15.13 11.31 -42.35
CA VAL A 6 14.35 10.08 -42.17
C VAL A 6 15.03 9.18 -41.13
N PHE A 7 16.34 8.98 -41.24
CA PHE A 7 17.08 8.14 -40.30
C PHE A 7 17.08 8.70 -38.87
N ASN A 8 17.28 10.01 -38.71
CA ASN A 8 17.20 10.68 -37.41
C ASN A 8 15.78 10.62 -36.82
N LYS A 9 14.74 10.73 -37.66
CA LYS A 9 13.35 10.56 -37.25
C LYS A 9 13.09 9.13 -36.76
N THR A 10 13.55 8.12 -37.48
CA THR A 10 13.43 6.70 -37.08
C THR A 10 14.16 6.44 -35.76
N LYS A 11 15.39 6.95 -35.61
CA LYS A 11 16.16 6.86 -34.36
C LYS A 11 15.38 7.44 -33.17
N SER A 12 14.86 8.65 -33.31
CA SER A 12 14.09 9.29 -32.23
C SER A 12 12.81 8.51 -31.89
N SER A 13 12.11 7.99 -32.90
CA SER A 13 10.91 7.17 -32.71
C SER A 13 11.21 5.89 -31.94
N LEU A 14 12.28 5.17 -32.31
CA LEU A 14 12.69 3.92 -31.63
C LEU A 14 13.05 4.16 -30.16
N ILE A 15 13.75 5.26 -29.86
CA ILE A 15 14.09 5.63 -28.48
C ILE A 15 12.81 5.90 -27.67
N LYS A 16 11.88 6.69 -28.21
CA LYS A 16 10.60 7.01 -27.55
C LYS A 16 9.76 5.77 -27.29
N ILE A 17 9.66 4.86 -28.25
CA ILE A 17 8.90 3.61 -28.11
C ILE A 17 9.51 2.75 -26.99
N ASN A 18 10.83 2.54 -26.98
CA ASN A 18 11.49 1.75 -25.94
C ASN A 18 11.27 2.34 -24.54
N ILE A 19 11.42 3.66 -24.39
CA ILE A 19 11.17 4.34 -23.11
C ILE A 19 9.69 4.19 -22.71
N GLY A 20 8.76 4.38 -23.65
CA GLY A 20 7.33 4.27 -23.39
C GLY A 20 6.91 2.87 -22.95
N VAL A 21 7.46 1.82 -23.58
CA VAL A 21 7.20 0.43 -23.20
C VAL A 21 7.70 0.17 -21.78
N VAL A 22 8.96 0.51 -21.47
CA VAL A 22 9.53 0.30 -20.13
C VAL A 22 8.76 1.07 -19.07
N LEU A 23 8.43 2.33 -19.32
CA LEU A 23 7.64 3.15 -18.38
C LEU A 23 6.27 2.52 -18.11
N SER A 24 5.60 2.01 -19.15
CA SER A 24 4.29 1.36 -19.00
C SER A 24 4.39 0.11 -18.12
N PHE A 25 5.43 -0.71 -18.33
CA PHE A 25 5.70 -1.86 -17.47
C PHE A 25 5.96 -1.46 -16.03
N LEU A 26 6.79 -0.44 -15.78
CA LEU A 26 7.09 0.02 -14.43
C LEU A 26 5.83 0.50 -13.70
N ILE A 27 4.97 1.27 -14.37
CA ILE A 27 3.70 1.73 -13.79
C ILE A 27 2.79 0.54 -13.45
N LEU A 28 2.64 -0.41 -14.37
CA LEU A 28 1.82 -1.61 -14.13
C LEU A 28 2.34 -2.41 -12.94
N PHE A 29 3.65 -2.64 -12.85
CA PHE A 29 4.25 -3.33 -11.72
C PHE A 29 4.08 -2.55 -10.40
N SER A 30 4.28 -1.24 -10.40
CA SER A 30 4.06 -0.42 -9.20
C SER A 30 2.61 -0.49 -8.70
N ILE A 31 1.63 -0.42 -9.61
CA ILE A 31 0.20 -0.56 -9.25
C ILE A 31 -0.07 -1.94 -8.67
N PHE A 32 0.42 -3.00 -9.32
CA PHE A 32 0.25 -4.37 -8.86
C PHE A 32 0.85 -4.58 -7.46
N ILE A 33 2.11 -4.19 -7.27
CA ILE A 33 2.82 -4.35 -6.00
C ILE A 33 2.13 -3.52 -4.91
N TYR A 34 1.78 -2.25 -5.17
CA TYR A 34 1.07 -1.42 -4.19
C TYR A 34 -0.25 -2.06 -3.76
N THR A 35 -1.04 -2.54 -4.72
CA THR A 35 -2.34 -3.18 -4.45
C THR A 35 -2.17 -4.44 -3.61
N TYR A 36 -1.18 -5.28 -3.95
CA TYR A 36 -0.85 -6.48 -3.19
C TYR A 36 -0.45 -6.15 -1.75
N PHE A 37 0.51 -5.24 -1.55
CA PHE A 37 0.98 -4.87 -0.21
C PHE A 37 -0.13 -4.21 0.61
N LYS A 38 -0.94 -3.33 0.00
CA LYS A 38 -2.12 -2.76 0.67
C LYS A 38 -3.05 -3.86 1.15
N GLY A 39 -3.40 -4.82 0.29
CA GLY A 39 -4.27 -5.94 0.66
C GLY A 39 -3.70 -6.79 1.80
N VAL A 40 -2.42 -7.15 1.73
CA VAL A 40 -1.73 -7.93 2.77
C VAL A 40 -1.69 -7.16 4.10
N THR A 41 -1.36 -5.87 4.07
CA THR A 41 -1.28 -5.04 5.28
C THR A 41 -2.63 -4.93 5.98
N TYR A 42 -3.70 -4.60 5.25
CA TYR A 42 -5.04 -4.52 5.84
C TYR A 42 -5.52 -5.87 6.37
N LYS A 43 -5.32 -6.96 5.62
CA LYS A 43 -5.66 -8.31 6.09
C LYS A 43 -4.90 -8.69 7.36
N SER A 44 -3.62 -8.32 7.46
CA SER A 44 -2.80 -8.56 8.65
C SER A 44 -3.31 -7.79 9.87
N ILE A 45 -3.69 -6.52 9.69
CA ILE A 45 -4.33 -5.71 10.73
C ILE A 45 -5.63 -6.36 11.19
N ASP A 46 -6.52 -6.70 10.26
CA ASP A 46 -7.83 -7.27 10.55
C ASP A 46 -7.69 -8.63 11.27
N ASN A 47 -6.74 -9.47 10.86
CA ASN A 47 -6.41 -10.70 11.57
C ASN A 47 -5.95 -10.46 13.01
N LYS A 48 -5.13 -9.42 13.26
CA LYS A 48 -4.69 -9.08 14.63
C LYS A 48 -5.87 -8.62 15.50
N LEU A 49 -6.78 -7.83 14.93
CA LEU A 49 -8.01 -7.40 15.63
C LEU A 49 -8.89 -8.60 15.98
N ASN A 50 -9.14 -9.50 15.03
CA ASN A 50 -9.94 -10.71 15.26
C ASN A 50 -9.30 -11.66 16.28
N ASN A 51 -7.98 -11.87 16.20
CA ASN A 51 -7.25 -12.69 17.17
C ASN A 51 -7.30 -12.11 18.59
N GLU A 52 -7.30 -10.78 18.71
CA GLU A 52 -7.46 -10.13 20.01
C GLU A 52 -8.90 -10.23 20.53
N LEU A 53 -9.89 -10.07 19.66
CA LEU A 53 -11.29 -10.31 20.00
C LEU A 53 -11.50 -11.73 20.54
N GLU A 54 -10.97 -12.75 19.85
CA GLU A 54 -11.07 -14.14 20.29
C GLU A 54 -10.41 -14.35 21.67
N SER A 55 -9.22 -13.76 21.88
CA SER A 55 -8.53 -13.79 23.17
C SER A 55 -9.35 -13.15 24.29
N ILE A 56 -9.98 -12.00 24.03
CA ILE A 56 -10.83 -11.29 25.00
C ILE A 56 -12.10 -12.10 25.27
N ALA A 57 -12.76 -12.63 24.24
CA ALA A 57 -13.98 -13.43 24.35
C ALA A 57 -13.74 -14.68 25.21
N ILE A 58 -12.61 -15.38 25.01
CA ILE A 58 -12.23 -16.54 25.84
C ILE A 58 -12.00 -16.13 27.31
N GLN A 59 -11.36 -14.99 27.56
CA GLN A 59 -11.10 -14.49 28.92
C GLN A 59 -12.41 -14.12 29.63
N LEU A 60 -13.32 -13.44 28.94
CA LEU A 60 -14.63 -13.05 29.47
C LEU A 60 -15.52 -14.26 29.79
N THR A 61 -15.55 -15.26 28.90
CA THR A 61 -16.40 -16.45 29.06
C THR A 61 -15.85 -17.46 30.07
N ARG A 62 -14.53 -17.69 30.12
CA ARG A 62 -13.95 -18.77 30.94
C ARG A 62 -13.44 -18.31 32.30
N GLN A 63 -12.92 -17.09 32.43
CA GLN A 63 -12.19 -16.69 33.63
C GLN A 63 -13.00 -15.75 34.53
N SER A 64 -14.21 -15.33 34.12
CA SER A 64 -14.98 -14.28 34.81
C SER A 64 -14.16 -13.02 35.08
N MET A 65 -13.10 -12.79 34.31
CA MET A 65 -12.16 -11.69 34.51
C MET A 65 -12.60 -10.49 33.69
N VAL A 66 -12.85 -9.38 34.38
CA VAL A 66 -13.31 -8.10 33.80
C VAL A 66 -12.15 -7.33 33.14
N TYR A 67 -10.90 -7.75 33.36
CA TYR A 67 -9.68 -7.05 32.92
C TYR A 67 -8.89 -7.94 31.96
N PRO A 68 -9.22 -7.97 30.66
CA PRO A 68 -8.48 -8.80 29.72
C PRO A 68 -7.05 -8.26 29.55
N VAL A 69 -6.10 -9.19 29.44
CA VAL A 69 -4.72 -8.83 29.07
C VAL A 69 -4.66 -8.71 27.56
N THR A 70 -4.25 -7.53 27.08
CA THR A 70 -4.04 -7.27 25.65
C THR A 70 -2.83 -8.04 25.14
N LYS A 71 -2.97 -8.66 23.96
CA LYS A 71 -1.86 -9.29 23.24
C LYS A 71 -1.08 -8.27 22.41
N TYR A 72 -1.70 -7.13 22.09
CA TYR A 72 -1.15 -6.10 21.23
C TYR A 72 -1.20 -4.73 21.91
N PRO A 73 -0.10 -4.24 22.51
CA PRO A 73 -0.09 -2.99 23.27
C PRO A 73 -0.41 -1.72 22.45
N SER A 74 -0.42 -1.84 21.12
CA SER A 74 -0.87 -0.77 20.19
C SER A 74 -2.39 -0.67 20.06
N ASN A 75 -3.13 -1.62 20.63
CA ASN A 75 -4.59 -1.66 20.58
C ASN A 75 -5.17 -1.08 21.88
N MET A 76 -6.21 -0.27 21.73
CA MET A 76 -7.06 0.21 22.80
C MET A 76 -8.34 -0.60 22.80
N ILE A 77 -8.68 -1.15 23.96
CA ILE A 77 -9.86 -2.00 24.13
C ILE A 77 -10.86 -1.26 25.01
N TYR A 78 -12.12 -1.24 24.61
CA TYR A 78 -13.25 -0.91 25.47
C TYR A 78 -14.18 -2.11 25.57
N ILE A 79 -14.59 -2.43 26.79
CA ILE A 79 -15.64 -3.42 27.04
C ILE A 79 -16.79 -2.69 27.73
N TYR A 80 -17.96 -2.78 27.12
CA TYR A 80 -19.21 -2.29 27.68
C TYR A 80 -20.06 -3.48 28.10
N LYS A 81 -20.83 -3.30 29.17
CA LYS A 81 -21.94 -4.18 29.54
C LYS A 81 -23.18 -3.31 29.63
N ARG A 82 -24.11 -3.47 28.69
CA ARG A 82 -25.21 -2.51 28.48
C ARG A 82 -24.63 -1.08 28.35
N ASP A 83 -25.07 -0.14 29.19
CA ASP A 83 -24.63 1.25 29.13
C ASP A 83 -23.37 1.58 29.95
N ARG A 84 -22.78 0.61 30.64
CA ARG A 84 -21.64 0.85 31.53
C ARG A 84 -20.33 0.36 30.89
N VAL A 85 -19.30 1.21 30.92
CA VAL A 85 -17.92 0.81 30.63
C VAL A 85 -17.44 -0.10 31.77
N MET A 86 -17.14 -1.35 31.45
CA MET A 86 -16.60 -2.32 32.41
C MET A 86 -15.07 -2.28 32.43
N TYR A 87 -14.47 -2.04 31.26
CA TYR A 87 -13.02 -1.98 31.10
C TYR A 87 -12.65 -1.04 29.98
N TYR A 88 -11.52 -0.36 30.15
CA TYR A 88 -10.80 0.30 29.07
C TYR A 88 -9.29 0.17 29.29
N THR A 89 -8.53 0.07 28.21
CA THR A 89 -7.07 0.13 28.29
C THR A 89 -6.65 1.54 28.76
N PRO A 90 -5.83 1.67 29.83
CA PRO A 90 -5.35 2.98 30.28
C PRO A 90 -4.67 3.73 29.14
N GLN A 91 -5.03 5.01 28.96
CA GLN A 91 -4.63 5.83 27.82
C GLN A 91 -3.12 5.77 27.59
N ASN A 92 -2.72 5.37 26.38
CA ASN A 92 -1.42 5.73 25.84
C ASN A 92 -1.57 7.11 25.14
N GLY A 93 -0.47 7.85 24.96
CA GLY A 93 -0.52 9.24 24.45
C GLY A 93 -1.13 9.43 23.05
N TYR A 94 -1.44 8.36 22.31
CA TYR A 94 -2.12 8.42 21.00
C TYR A 94 -3.65 8.46 21.11
N PHE A 95 -4.19 8.19 22.30
CA PHE A 95 -5.60 8.00 22.56
C PHE A 95 -6.17 8.95 23.63
N SER A 96 -5.45 10.02 23.96
CA SER A 96 -5.90 11.02 24.96
C SER A 96 -7.27 11.61 24.62
N ASP A 97 -7.56 11.73 23.33
CA ASP A 97 -8.72 12.48 22.81
C ASP A 97 -9.66 11.62 21.94
N VAL A 98 -9.31 10.35 21.67
CA VAL A 98 -10.19 9.42 20.95
C VAL A 98 -11.21 8.87 21.95
N LEU A 99 -12.28 9.62 22.15
CA LEU A 99 -13.41 9.14 22.93
C LEU A 99 -14.19 8.14 22.06
N PRO A 100 -14.33 6.87 22.49
CA PRO A 100 -15.09 5.90 21.72
C PRO A 100 -16.52 6.37 21.57
N ASN A 101 -16.92 6.70 20.35
CA ASN A 101 -18.32 6.93 20.07
C ASN A 101 -19.02 5.57 20.02
N ARG A 102 -19.76 5.26 21.08
CA ARG A 102 -20.48 3.99 21.25
C ARG A 102 -21.51 3.71 20.14
N TYR A 103 -21.83 4.74 19.33
CA TYR A 103 -22.85 4.74 18.28
C TYR A 103 -22.27 4.87 16.87
N THR A 104 -21.20 4.14 16.57
CA THR A 104 -20.88 3.89 15.17
C THR A 104 -21.92 2.90 14.63
N ASN A 105 -22.65 3.26 13.58
CA ASN A 105 -23.64 2.40 12.88
C ASN A 105 -22.99 1.18 12.19
N LYS A 106 -21.82 0.74 12.65
CA LYS A 106 -20.95 -0.29 12.08
C LYS A 106 -20.68 -1.38 13.11
N LEU A 107 -21.75 -1.87 13.73
CA LEU A 107 -21.72 -3.04 14.60
C LEU A 107 -21.36 -4.28 13.76
N ASN A 108 -20.50 -5.13 14.30
CA ASN A 108 -20.00 -6.36 13.67
C ASN A 108 -19.25 -6.13 12.34
N ASP A 109 -18.57 -4.99 12.21
CA ASP A 109 -17.75 -4.66 11.05
C ASP A 109 -16.37 -4.12 11.45
N ILE A 110 -15.42 -4.18 10.52
CA ILE A 110 -14.09 -3.57 10.66
C ILE A 110 -14.01 -2.35 9.75
N PHE A 111 -13.78 -1.18 10.33
CA PHE A 111 -13.70 0.06 9.57
C PHE A 111 -12.46 0.88 9.92
N THR A 112 -12.12 1.79 9.00
CA THR A 112 -11.02 2.74 9.17
C THR A 112 -11.60 4.13 9.37
N PHE A 113 -11.06 4.87 10.32
CA PHE A 113 -11.36 6.28 10.54
C PHE A 113 -10.08 7.05 10.84
N SER A 114 -10.14 8.37 10.74
CA SER A 114 -9.02 9.27 11.04
C SER A 114 -9.48 10.36 11.98
N GLU A 115 -8.68 10.62 13.02
CA GLU A 115 -8.98 11.59 14.06
C GLU A 115 -7.67 12.18 14.57
N ASN A 116 -7.62 13.50 14.80
CA ASN A 116 -6.44 14.22 15.28
C ASN A 116 -5.14 13.95 14.51
N GLY A 117 -5.25 13.69 13.20
CA GLY A 117 -4.10 13.41 12.33
C GLY A 117 -3.57 11.97 12.39
N TYR A 118 -4.20 11.12 13.21
CA TYR A 118 -3.90 9.69 13.30
C TYR A 118 -4.93 8.87 12.53
N THR A 119 -4.52 7.69 12.06
CA THR A 119 -5.39 6.75 11.36
C THR A 119 -5.61 5.52 12.21
N PHE A 120 -6.87 5.16 12.40
CA PHE A 120 -7.28 4.05 13.24
C PHE A 120 -8.05 3.02 12.43
N ARG A 121 -7.89 1.76 12.83
CA ARG A 121 -8.72 0.63 12.41
C ARG A 121 -9.48 0.12 13.62
N GLU A 122 -10.78 0.02 13.51
CA GLU A 122 -11.65 -0.39 14.62
C GLU A 122 -12.45 -1.62 14.25
N LEU A 123 -12.55 -2.52 15.22
CA LEU A 123 -13.47 -3.66 15.25
C LEU A 123 -14.44 -3.45 16.42
N ASN A 124 -15.73 -3.43 16.13
CA ASN A 124 -16.79 -3.27 17.13
C ASN A 124 -17.75 -4.46 17.03
N VAL A 125 -17.80 -5.30 18.06
CA VAL A 125 -18.56 -6.56 18.06
C VAL A 125 -19.36 -6.71 19.34
N GLU A 126 -20.59 -7.22 19.21
CA GLU A 126 -21.44 -7.60 20.34
C GLU A 126 -21.32 -9.11 20.59
N ILE A 127 -20.99 -9.49 21.82
CA ILE A 127 -20.89 -10.88 22.29
C ILE A 127 -21.69 -11.01 23.59
N ASP A 128 -22.79 -11.77 23.55
CA ASP A 128 -23.73 -11.95 24.65
C ASP A 128 -24.28 -10.61 25.20
N GLU A 129 -23.90 -10.24 26.43
CA GLU A 129 -24.29 -8.99 27.10
C GLU A 129 -23.20 -7.91 27.02
N TYR A 130 -22.11 -8.18 26.29
CA TYR A 130 -20.94 -7.33 26.17
C TYR A 130 -20.80 -6.75 24.78
N GLN A 131 -20.46 -5.48 24.70
CA GLN A 131 -19.97 -4.86 23.47
C GLN A 131 -18.46 -4.65 23.61
N ILE A 132 -17.69 -5.17 22.67
CA ILE A 132 -16.22 -5.10 22.66
C ILE A 132 -15.80 -4.25 21.48
N GLN A 133 -15.07 -3.18 21.77
CA GLN A 133 -14.50 -2.29 20.79
C GLN A 133 -12.98 -2.35 20.87
N ILE A 134 -12.33 -2.67 19.76
CA ILE A 134 -10.87 -2.75 19.64
C ILE A 134 -10.45 -1.71 18.61
N ILE A 135 -9.72 -0.69 19.06
CA ILE A 135 -9.23 0.41 18.25
C ILE A 135 -7.72 0.27 18.13
N ARG A 136 -7.20 0.24 16.91
CA ARG A 136 -5.77 0.12 16.64
C ARG A 136 -5.28 1.30 15.84
N ASN A 137 -4.21 1.95 16.30
CA ASN A 137 -3.48 2.91 15.47
C ASN A 137 -2.75 2.15 14.35
N ILE A 138 -2.96 2.58 13.10
CA ILE A 138 -2.36 1.96 11.90
C ILE A 138 -1.44 2.91 11.13
N ASP A 139 -0.97 4.00 11.76
CA ASP A 139 -0.14 4.99 11.07
C ASP A 139 1.21 4.45 10.65
N SER A 140 1.75 3.49 11.38
CA SER A 140 2.98 2.79 10.99
C SER A 140 2.77 2.01 9.69
N GLU A 141 1.65 1.29 9.58
CA GLU A 141 1.24 0.54 8.40
C GLU A 141 0.93 1.46 7.21
N ILE A 142 0.20 2.55 7.42
CA ILE A 142 -0.09 3.55 6.38
C ILE A 142 1.17 4.28 5.94
N SER A 143 2.06 4.63 6.86
CA SER A 143 3.33 5.28 6.55
C SER A 143 4.23 4.38 5.73
N SER A 144 4.26 3.07 6.02
CA SER A 144 4.99 2.08 5.21
C SER A 144 4.46 2.00 3.78
N LEU A 145 3.14 2.03 3.59
CA LEU A 145 2.53 2.07 2.25
C LEU A 145 2.86 3.37 1.49
N ARG A 146 2.95 4.50 2.20
CA ARG A 146 3.36 5.79 1.62
C ARG A 146 4.84 5.79 1.25
N GLN A 147 5.71 5.21 2.09
CA GLN A 147 7.12 5.02 1.77
C GLN A 147 7.30 4.15 0.53
N LEU A 148 6.48 3.11 0.36
CA LEU A 148 6.49 2.27 -0.84
C LEU A 148 6.24 3.09 -2.13
N ILE A 149 5.26 4.01 -2.10
CA ILE A 149 5.01 4.93 -3.23
C ILE A 149 6.24 5.80 -3.51
N PHE A 150 6.85 6.35 -2.46
CA PHE A 150 8.06 7.18 -2.60
C PHE A 150 9.21 6.40 -3.25
N VAL A 151 9.42 5.16 -2.84
CA VAL A 151 10.41 4.25 -3.44
C VAL A 151 10.11 4.00 -4.91
N PHE A 152 8.84 3.81 -5.30
CA PHE A 152 8.49 3.67 -6.72
C PHE A 152 8.79 4.91 -7.54
N ILE A 153 8.50 6.11 -7.03
CA ILE A 153 8.79 7.35 -7.74
C ILE A 153 10.29 7.48 -8.01
N ILE A 154 11.12 7.30 -6.98
CA ILE A 154 12.58 7.36 -7.13
C ILE A 154 13.08 6.26 -8.08
N GLY A 155 12.57 5.03 -7.90
CA GLY A 155 12.93 3.89 -8.75
C GLY A 155 12.61 4.15 -10.22
N ILE A 156 11.44 4.69 -10.53
CA ILE A 156 11.03 5.03 -11.89
C ILE A 156 11.94 6.12 -12.48
N LEU A 157 12.25 7.17 -11.72
CA LEU A 157 13.14 8.24 -12.18
C LEU A 157 14.53 7.70 -12.54
N ILE A 158 15.12 6.87 -11.67
CA ILE A 158 16.42 6.23 -11.92
C ILE A 158 16.34 5.29 -13.13
N SER A 159 15.29 4.46 -13.21
CA SER A 159 15.09 3.55 -14.33
C SER A 159 14.96 4.31 -15.65
N LEU A 160 14.25 5.43 -15.71
CA LEU A 160 14.11 6.23 -16.94
C LEU A 160 15.45 6.75 -17.46
N ILE A 161 16.34 7.19 -16.57
CA ILE A 161 17.70 7.63 -16.94
C ILE A 161 18.46 6.46 -17.58
N ILE A 162 18.48 5.29 -16.93
CA ILE A 162 19.17 4.11 -17.42
C ILE A 162 18.57 3.65 -18.77
N THR A 163 17.24 3.58 -18.85
CA THR A 163 16.51 3.19 -20.06
C THR A 163 16.80 4.14 -21.22
N TYR A 164 16.93 5.45 -20.99
CA TYR A 164 17.29 6.39 -22.04
C TYR A 164 18.65 6.06 -22.67
N TYR A 165 19.69 5.84 -21.85
CA TYR A 165 21.02 5.48 -22.36
C TYR A 165 21.01 4.13 -23.08
N LEU A 166 20.34 3.12 -22.52
CA LEU A 166 20.17 1.82 -23.17
C LEU A 166 19.43 1.94 -24.50
N ALA A 167 18.36 2.71 -24.57
CA ALA A 167 17.58 2.92 -25.78
C ALA A 167 18.42 3.61 -26.87
N VAL A 168 19.22 4.62 -26.53
CA VAL A 168 20.16 5.27 -27.46
C VAL A 168 21.19 4.27 -27.98
N TYR A 169 21.80 3.48 -27.09
CA TYR A 169 22.80 2.48 -27.44
C TYR A 169 22.23 1.41 -28.40
N LEU A 170 21.10 0.79 -28.00
CA LEU A 170 20.43 -0.25 -28.78
C LEU A 170 19.99 0.28 -30.15
N THR A 171 19.40 1.47 -30.19
CA THR A 171 18.95 2.09 -31.44
C THR A 171 20.12 2.37 -32.37
N LYS A 172 21.25 2.89 -31.86
CA LYS A 172 22.46 3.11 -32.66
C LYS A 172 22.98 1.79 -33.23
N LYS A 173 23.06 0.74 -32.40
CA LYS A 173 23.57 -0.58 -32.82
C LYS A 173 22.68 -1.23 -33.88
N ALA A 174 21.35 -1.10 -33.76
CA ALA A 174 20.40 -1.64 -34.72
C ALA A 174 20.39 -0.90 -36.08
N LEU A 175 20.64 0.41 -36.06
CA LEU A 175 20.57 1.26 -37.25
C LEU A 175 21.80 1.14 -38.17
N ILE A 176 22.99 0.81 -37.65
CA ILE A 176 24.24 0.64 -38.42
C ILE A 176 24.09 -0.36 -39.59
N PRO A 177 23.66 -1.62 -39.38
CA PRO A 177 23.52 -2.57 -40.48
C PRO A 177 22.46 -2.14 -41.52
N ILE A 178 21.40 -1.44 -41.09
CA ILE A 178 20.36 -0.92 -41.98
C ILE A 178 20.92 0.17 -42.90
N GLU A 179 21.71 1.09 -42.35
CA GLU A 179 22.40 2.13 -43.12
C GLU A 179 23.38 1.53 -44.14
N THR A 180 24.15 0.53 -43.73
CA THR A 180 25.08 -0.19 -44.61
C THR A 180 24.35 -0.93 -45.74
N ALA A 181 23.27 -1.65 -45.44
CA ALA A 181 22.48 -2.36 -46.44
C ALA A 181 21.86 -1.40 -47.47
N TRP A 182 21.29 -0.28 -47.01
CA TRP A 182 20.73 0.74 -47.90
C TRP A 182 21.80 1.36 -48.80
N ASN A 183 22.95 1.72 -48.24
CA ASN A 183 24.06 2.30 -49.01
C ASN A 183 24.60 1.32 -50.06
N ASN A 184 24.54 0.01 -49.80
CA ASN A 184 24.92 -1.00 -50.78
C ASN A 184 23.86 -1.14 -51.88
N GLN A 185 22.56 -1.15 -51.55
CA GLN A 185 21.48 -1.18 -52.55
C GLN A 185 21.51 0.04 -53.49
N ALA A 186 21.77 1.23 -52.96
CA ALA A 186 21.86 2.46 -53.74
C ALA A 186 23.04 2.51 -54.73
N LYS A 187 23.97 1.55 -54.70
CA LYS A 187 25.08 1.44 -55.67
C LYS A 187 24.72 0.61 -56.90
N PHE A 188 23.63 -0.15 -56.86
CA PHE A 188 23.19 -1.04 -57.94
C PHE A 188 22.04 -0.44 -58.79
N ILE A 189 21.69 0.82 -58.52
CA ILE A 189 20.69 1.63 -59.23
C ILE A 189 21.44 2.83 -59.80
#